data_AF-A0ABD2R1L6-F1
#
_entry.id   AF-A0ABD2R1L6-F1
#
_cell.length_a   1.000
_cell.length_b   1.000
_cell.length_c   1.000
_cell.angle_alpha   90.00
_cell.angle_beta   90.00
_cell.angle_gamma   90.00
#
_symmetry.space_group_name_H-M   'P 1'
#
loop_
_entity.id
_entity.type
_entity.pdbx_description
1 polymer ?
#
loop_
_entity_poly.entity_id
_entity_poly.type
_entity_poly.pdbx_seq_one_letter_code
_entity_poly.pdbx_strand_id
1 'polypeptide(L)'
;METTTLTQLTSLLLLGFFFFHVSNPSTDLPIGIHPLDEKYYASDVIKCKDGSNSFTIDRLNDDFCDCIDGTDEPGTAACPSGKFYCRNVGSTPKFLFSSRVNDDICDCCDGSDEYDSNVNCPNTCVMGGDFSYQTRRYRSRRKHLNRIGGRNANEVNMADSAQRLKGLKILVLVQVALIIIFPVSRKLYRRSRSKRRHSR
;
A
#
# COMPACT_ATOMS: atom_id res chain seq x y z
N MET A 1 40.87 34.80 6.34
CA MET A 1 39.67 34.45 7.13
C MET A 1 38.35 34.57 6.35
N GLU A 2 38.34 34.63 5.00
CA GLU A 2 37.09 34.71 4.22
C GLU A 2 36.75 33.44 3.39
N THR A 3 37.68 32.49 3.26
CA THR A 3 37.50 31.31 2.41
C THR A 3 36.89 30.10 3.14
N THR A 4 36.83 30.14 4.47
CA THR A 4 36.32 29.04 5.33
C THR A 4 34.80 29.12 5.55
N THR A 5 34.17 30.28 5.39
CA THR A 5 32.73 30.46 5.58
C THR A 5 31.93 30.03 4.35
N LEU A 6 32.50 30.17 3.14
CA LEU A 6 31.83 29.82 1.89
C LEU A 6 31.75 28.31 1.64
N THR A 7 32.69 27.53 2.19
CA THR A 7 32.71 26.06 2.10
C THR A 7 31.74 25.41 3.07
N GLN A 8 31.55 25.97 4.28
CA GLN A 8 30.55 25.51 5.23
C GLN A 8 29.11 25.72 4.71
N LEU A 9 28.81 26.86 4.10
CA LEU A 9 27.50 27.13 3.49
C LEU A 9 27.17 26.20 2.32
N THR A 10 28.16 25.74 1.55
CA THR A 10 27.93 24.76 0.48
C THR A 10 27.76 23.33 0.97
N SER A 11 28.29 22.99 2.16
CA SER A 11 28.14 21.66 2.75
C SER A 11 26.77 21.46 3.40
N LEU A 12 26.15 22.50 3.94
CA LEU A 12 24.78 22.43 4.46
C LEU A 12 23.72 22.28 3.35
N LEU A 13 23.95 22.86 2.17
CA LEU A 13 23.01 22.77 1.04
C LEU A 13 22.98 21.39 0.35
N LEU A 14 24.02 20.56 0.54
CA LEU A 14 24.08 19.19 -0.01
C LEU A 14 23.48 18.14 0.95
N LEU A 15 23.39 18.44 2.25
CA LEU A 15 22.69 17.60 3.23
C LEU A 15 21.17 17.78 3.19
N GLY A 16 20.67 18.91 2.67
CA GLY A 16 19.23 19.18 2.54
C GLY A 16 18.54 18.49 1.36
N PHE A 17 19.28 17.97 0.38
CA PHE A 17 18.69 17.32 -0.82
C PHE A 17 18.52 15.80 -0.71
N PHE A 18 19.08 15.16 0.33
CA PHE A 18 19.00 13.71 0.53
C PHE A 18 17.86 13.25 1.45
N PHE A 19 17.09 14.17 2.03
CA PHE A 19 15.96 13.85 2.93
C PHE A 19 14.60 14.25 2.38
N PHE A 20 14.42 14.25 1.05
CA PHE A 20 13.08 13.96 0.52
C PHE A 20 12.85 12.45 0.64
N HIS A 21 12.70 11.98 1.87
CA HIS A 21 11.93 10.77 2.11
C HIS A 21 10.54 11.08 1.57
N VAL A 22 10.22 10.50 0.41
CA VAL A 22 8.83 10.32 0.00
C VAL A 22 8.24 9.40 1.06
N SER A 23 7.71 9.97 2.13
CA SER A 23 6.75 9.27 2.97
C SER A 23 5.55 9.03 2.06
N ASN A 24 5.50 7.86 1.42
CA ASN A 24 4.22 7.33 1.00
C ASN A 24 3.42 7.22 2.29
N PRO A 25 2.31 7.95 2.47
CA PRO A 25 1.38 7.58 3.51
C PRO A 25 0.84 6.21 3.08
N SER A 26 1.43 5.15 3.64
CA SER A 26 0.71 3.90 3.79
C SER A 26 -0.47 4.29 4.68
N THR A 27 -1.63 4.53 4.09
CA THR A 27 -2.86 4.47 4.87
C THR A 27 -2.93 3.02 5.30
N ASP A 28 -2.45 2.74 6.51
CA ASP A 28 -2.57 1.41 7.08
C ASP A 28 -4.06 1.13 7.15
N LEU A 29 -4.51 0.27 6.24
CA LEU A 29 -5.90 -0.08 6.12
C LEU A 29 -6.33 -0.69 7.46
N PRO A 30 -7.46 -0.24 8.04
CA PRO A 30 -7.93 -0.83 9.29
C PRO A 30 -8.02 -2.34 9.17
N ILE A 31 -7.69 -3.02 10.26
CA ILE A 31 -7.57 -4.47 10.30
C ILE A 31 -8.91 -5.13 9.93
N GLY A 32 -8.83 -6.31 9.29
CA GLY A 32 -10.00 -7.08 8.87
C GLY A 32 -10.76 -6.56 7.64
N ILE A 33 -10.41 -5.38 7.10
CA ILE A 33 -11.05 -4.82 5.90
C ILE A 33 -10.51 -5.47 4.62
N HIS A 34 -11.42 -5.86 3.72
CA HIS A 34 -11.08 -6.32 2.39
C HIS A 34 -10.54 -5.15 1.53
N PRO A 35 -9.43 -5.29 0.77
CA PRO A 35 -8.84 -4.19 0.00
C PRO A 35 -9.76 -3.48 -0.99
N LEU A 36 -10.79 -4.16 -1.50
CA LEU A 36 -11.80 -3.53 -2.39
C LEU A 36 -12.76 -2.60 -1.63
N ASP A 37 -12.87 -2.78 -0.32
CA ASP A 37 -13.76 -1.99 0.55
C ASP A 37 -13.02 -0.81 1.18
N GLU A 38 -11.71 -0.62 0.93
CA GLU A 38 -10.93 0.51 1.48
C GLU A 38 -11.61 1.86 1.27
N LYS A 39 -12.12 2.11 0.06
CA LYS A 39 -12.80 3.37 -0.26
C LYS A 39 -14.13 3.53 0.44
N TYR A 40 -14.78 2.42 0.80
CA TYR A 40 -16.05 2.43 1.51
C TYR A 40 -15.86 2.95 2.94
N TYR A 41 -14.78 2.54 3.59
CA TYR A 41 -14.43 2.93 4.96
C TYR A 41 -13.63 4.24 5.05
N ALA A 42 -13.38 4.92 3.94
CA ALA A 42 -12.62 6.16 3.90
C ALA A 42 -13.45 7.43 4.23
N SER A 43 -14.75 7.28 4.49
CA SER A 43 -15.67 8.38 4.81
C SER A 43 -15.72 8.64 6.32
N ASP A 44 -15.89 9.89 6.74
CA ASP A 44 -16.05 10.24 8.17
C ASP A 44 -17.32 9.63 8.77
N VAL A 45 -18.36 9.47 7.94
CA VAL A 45 -19.62 8.79 8.27
C VAL A 45 -19.82 7.64 7.29
N ILE A 46 -19.91 6.43 7.84
CA ILE A 46 -20.04 5.18 7.10
C ILE A 46 -21.44 4.64 7.36
N LYS A 47 -22.13 4.18 6.31
CA LYS A 47 -23.43 3.54 6.46
C LYS A 47 -23.23 2.05 6.72
N CYS A 48 -24.13 1.39 7.41
CA CYS A 48 -24.16 -0.08 7.39
C CYS A 48 -24.55 -0.55 5.97
N LYS A 49 -23.98 -1.64 5.47
CA LYS A 49 -24.26 -2.12 4.10
C LYS A 49 -25.70 -2.62 3.95
N ASP A 50 -26.30 -3.10 5.03
CA ASP A 50 -27.72 -3.46 5.14
C ASP A 50 -28.67 -2.26 5.17
N GLY A 51 -28.15 -1.03 5.34
CA GLY A 51 -28.93 0.20 5.44
C GLY A 51 -29.63 0.42 6.78
N SER A 52 -29.32 -0.39 7.81
CA SER A 52 -29.96 -0.31 9.13
C SER A 52 -29.59 0.95 9.91
N ASN A 53 -28.32 1.36 9.85
CA ASN A 53 -27.78 2.49 10.62
C ASN A 53 -26.59 3.17 9.88
N SER A 54 -25.98 4.16 10.51
CA SER A 54 -24.71 4.76 10.14
C SER A 54 -23.87 5.09 11.37
N PHE A 55 -22.55 5.00 11.24
CA PHE A 55 -21.59 5.21 12.31
C PHE A 55 -20.44 6.10 11.83
N THR A 56 -19.71 6.68 12.76
CA THR A 56 -18.54 7.52 12.50
C THR A 56 -17.26 6.69 12.58
N ILE A 57 -16.16 7.18 12.03
CA ILE A 57 -14.89 6.43 11.94
C ILE A 57 -14.33 5.99 13.30
N ASP A 58 -14.66 6.69 14.39
CA ASP A 58 -14.28 6.35 15.77
C ASP A 58 -15.02 5.12 16.32
N ARG A 59 -16.12 4.72 15.68
CA ARG A 59 -16.90 3.52 16.01
C ARG A 59 -16.59 2.34 15.06
N LEU A 60 -15.54 2.46 14.26
CA LEU A 60 -15.06 1.37 13.41
C LEU A 60 -14.07 0.54 14.21
N ASN A 61 -14.35 -0.75 14.41
CA ASN A 61 -13.55 -1.64 15.25
C ASN A 61 -13.43 -1.12 16.70
N ASP A 62 -14.53 -0.69 17.30
CA ASP A 62 -14.59 -0.20 18.68
C ASP A 62 -15.02 -1.28 19.70
N ASP A 63 -15.06 -2.54 19.27
CA ASP A 63 -15.55 -3.70 20.01
C ASP A 63 -17.04 -3.61 20.39
N PHE A 64 -17.83 -2.78 19.69
CA PHE A 64 -19.26 -2.66 19.89
C PHE A 64 -20.03 -2.82 18.58
N CYS A 65 -21.06 -3.68 18.59
CA CYS A 65 -21.83 -3.98 17.37
C CYS A 65 -23.00 -3.00 17.15
N ASP A 66 -22.81 -2.03 16.27
CA ASP A 66 -23.79 -1.05 15.79
C ASP A 66 -24.57 -1.48 14.54
N CYS A 67 -23.96 -2.26 13.65
CA CYS A 67 -24.61 -2.74 12.42
C CYS A 67 -25.02 -4.21 12.54
N ILE A 68 -26.24 -4.54 12.12
CA ILE A 68 -26.75 -5.93 12.16
C ILE A 68 -25.93 -6.85 11.23
N ASP A 69 -25.43 -6.30 10.13
CA ASP A 69 -24.56 -6.99 9.18
C ASP A 69 -23.08 -7.04 9.60
N GLY A 70 -22.69 -6.36 10.69
CA GLY A 70 -21.32 -6.26 11.18
C GLY A 70 -20.38 -5.43 10.31
N THR A 71 -20.91 -4.46 9.56
CA THR A 71 -20.10 -3.56 8.71
C THR A 71 -19.09 -2.75 9.52
N ASP A 72 -19.44 -2.35 10.73
CA ASP A 72 -18.69 -1.54 11.69
C ASP A 72 -17.56 -2.30 12.40
N GLU A 73 -17.65 -3.62 12.49
CA GLU A 73 -16.67 -4.46 13.20
C GLU A 73 -15.99 -5.49 12.27
N PRO A 74 -15.33 -5.06 11.16
CA PRO A 74 -14.61 -5.98 10.29
C PRO A 74 -13.35 -6.57 10.94
N GLY A 75 -12.80 -5.89 11.93
CA GLY A 75 -11.52 -6.17 12.58
C GLY A 75 -11.63 -6.81 13.97
N THR A 76 -12.83 -6.98 14.52
CA THR A 76 -13.05 -7.48 15.89
C THR A 76 -14.05 -8.65 15.91
N ALA A 77 -14.31 -9.18 17.11
CA ALA A 77 -15.29 -10.24 17.36
C ALA A 77 -16.70 -9.74 17.73
N ALA A 78 -16.92 -8.42 17.81
CA ALA A 78 -18.11 -7.86 18.45
C ALA A 78 -19.43 -8.16 17.72
N CYS A 79 -19.42 -8.24 16.39
CA CYS A 79 -20.62 -8.51 15.61
C CYS A 79 -20.76 -9.99 15.19
N PRO A 80 -21.88 -10.68 15.46
CA PRO A 80 -22.05 -12.10 15.14
C PRO A 80 -22.10 -12.40 13.63
N SER A 81 -22.54 -11.43 12.82
CA SER A 81 -22.56 -11.52 11.36
C SER A 81 -21.25 -11.08 10.70
N GLY A 82 -20.32 -10.55 11.51
CA GLY A 82 -19.07 -9.95 11.06
C GLY A 82 -18.13 -10.96 10.38
N LYS A 83 -17.28 -10.45 9.50
CA LYS A 83 -16.28 -11.25 8.79
C LYS A 83 -14.95 -10.55 8.76
N PHE A 84 -13.94 -11.23 9.26
CA PHE A 84 -12.57 -10.76 9.26
C PHE A 84 -11.83 -11.19 7.99
N TYR A 85 -11.12 -10.27 7.35
CA TYR A 85 -10.31 -10.56 6.16
C TYR A 85 -8.83 -10.80 6.52
N CYS A 86 -8.40 -12.06 6.43
CA CYS A 86 -6.97 -12.39 6.45
C CYS A 86 -6.33 -11.96 5.12
N ARG A 87 -5.41 -11.00 5.18
CA ARG A 87 -4.71 -10.52 3.99
C ARG A 87 -3.77 -11.58 3.42
N ASN A 88 -3.10 -12.35 4.29
CA ASN A 88 -2.19 -13.44 3.96
C ASN A 88 -1.23 -13.06 2.81
N VAL A 89 -0.51 -11.94 2.96
CA VAL A 89 0.29 -11.33 1.89
C VAL A 89 1.22 -12.37 1.25
N GLY A 90 1.14 -12.49 -0.08
CA GLY A 90 1.92 -13.46 -0.85
C GLY A 90 1.36 -14.89 -0.86
N SER A 91 0.36 -15.19 -0.04
CA SER A 91 -0.37 -16.45 0.00
C SER A 91 -1.84 -16.28 -0.41
N THR A 92 -2.69 -17.19 0.03
CA THR A 92 -4.12 -17.19 -0.28
C THR A 92 -4.89 -16.37 0.76
N PRO A 93 -5.52 -15.24 0.39
CA PRO A 93 -6.40 -14.51 1.30
C PRO A 93 -7.65 -15.33 1.64
N LYS A 94 -8.19 -15.14 2.83
CA LYS A 94 -9.41 -15.83 3.28
C LYS A 94 -10.24 -14.94 4.20
N PHE A 95 -11.52 -15.28 4.32
CA PHE A 95 -12.40 -14.69 5.32
C PHE A 95 -12.60 -15.65 6.48
N LEU A 96 -12.65 -15.10 7.69
CA LEU A 96 -13.03 -15.78 8.92
C LEU A 96 -14.35 -15.21 9.42
N PHE A 97 -15.02 -15.95 10.30
CA PHE A 97 -16.10 -15.38 11.10
C PHE A 97 -15.46 -14.53 12.20
N SER A 98 -16.13 -13.44 12.57
CA SER A 98 -15.71 -12.54 13.67
C SER A 98 -15.43 -13.28 14.97
N SER A 99 -16.15 -14.38 15.25
CA SER A 99 -15.93 -15.21 16.44
C SER A 99 -14.55 -15.87 16.56
N ARG A 100 -13.71 -15.77 15.52
CA ARG A 100 -12.33 -16.29 15.48
C ARG A 100 -11.28 -15.18 15.55
N VAL A 101 -11.70 -13.97 15.89
CA VAL A 101 -10.78 -12.85 16.07
C VAL A 101 -10.49 -12.77 17.56
N ASN A 102 -9.22 -12.83 17.92
CA ASN A 102 -8.75 -12.87 19.30
C ASN A 102 -9.40 -14.00 20.13
N ASP A 103 -9.53 -15.20 19.55
CA ASP A 103 -10.09 -16.39 20.22
C ASP A 103 -9.02 -17.36 20.76
N ASP A 104 -7.77 -16.89 20.82
CA ASP A 104 -6.57 -17.65 21.19
C ASP A 104 -6.21 -18.78 20.19
N ILE A 105 -6.77 -18.77 18.96
CA ILE A 105 -6.48 -19.77 17.92
C ILE A 105 -5.95 -19.09 16.66
N CYS A 106 -4.75 -19.47 16.23
CA CYS A 106 -4.18 -18.96 14.98
C CYS A 106 -4.88 -19.55 13.74
N ASP A 107 -5.88 -18.85 13.21
CA ASP A 107 -6.57 -19.17 11.98
C ASP A 107 -5.87 -18.54 10.76
N CYS A 108 -5.55 -17.25 10.74
CA CYS A 108 -4.86 -16.64 9.59
C CYS A 108 -3.41 -17.14 9.52
N CYS A 109 -2.89 -17.40 8.30
CA CYS A 109 -1.49 -17.82 8.19
C CYS A 109 -0.53 -16.68 8.51
N ASP A 110 -0.97 -15.43 8.38
CA ASP A 110 -0.19 -14.26 8.76
C ASP A 110 -0.34 -13.89 10.25
N GLY A 111 -1.19 -14.61 11.00
CA GLY A 111 -1.48 -14.38 12.42
C GLY A 111 -2.25 -13.09 12.71
N SER A 112 -2.82 -12.45 11.68
CA SER A 112 -3.48 -11.14 11.83
C SER A 112 -4.80 -11.16 12.61
N ASP A 113 -5.39 -12.33 12.81
CA ASP A 113 -6.60 -12.56 13.60
C ASP A 113 -6.38 -12.50 15.12
N GLU A 114 -5.15 -12.72 15.58
CA GLU A 114 -4.78 -12.80 17.00
C GLU A 114 -3.83 -11.65 17.37
N TYR A 115 -4.34 -10.42 17.28
CA TYR A 115 -3.53 -9.20 17.46
C TYR A 115 -3.56 -8.64 18.89
N ASP A 116 -4.55 -9.03 19.71
CA ASP A 116 -4.73 -8.60 21.10
C ASP A 116 -4.96 -9.79 22.06
N SER A 117 -4.62 -11.01 21.64
CA SER A 117 -4.77 -12.21 22.45
C SER A 117 -3.47 -12.60 23.17
N ASN A 118 -3.54 -13.63 24.03
CA ASN A 118 -2.37 -14.09 24.80
C ASN A 118 -1.48 -15.06 24.00
N VAL A 119 -1.85 -15.38 22.77
CA VAL A 119 -1.11 -16.28 21.89
C VAL A 119 -0.26 -15.50 20.90
N ASN A 120 0.89 -16.06 20.54
CA ASN A 120 1.74 -15.48 19.49
C ASN A 120 1.61 -16.31 18.22
N CYS A 121 0.97 -15.75 17.19
CA CYS A 121 0.78 -16.42 15.91
C CYS A 121 1.88 -16.04 14.91
N PRO A 122 2.86 -16.91 14.65
CA PRO A 122 3.90 -16.61 13.67
C PRO A 122 3.35 -16.68 12.24
N ASN A 123 3.95 -15.88 11.35
CA ASN A 123 3.61 -15.95 9.94
C ASN A 123 4.08 -17.28 9.32
N THR A 124 3.11 -18.10 8.91
CA THR A 124 3.26 -19.40 8.25
C THR A 124 2.81 -19.38 6.78
N CYS A 125 2.58 -18.20 6.22
CA CYS A 125 2.08 -18.06 4.86
C CYS A 125 3.04 -18.62 3.81
N VAL A 126 2.52 -19.50 2.95
CA VAL A 126 3.27 -20.08 1.82
C VAL A 126 3.07 -19.23 0.58
N MET A 127 4.17 -18.76 -0.01
CA MET A 127 4.14 -17.96 -1.24
C MET A 127 3.53 -18.75 -2.40
N GLY A 128 2.52 -18.17 -3.06
CA GLY A 128 1.76 -18.84 -4.13
C GLY A 128 0.57 -19.69 -3.64
N GLY A 129 0.32 -19.69 -2.33
CA GLY A 129 -0.80 -20.42 -1.70
C GLY A 129 -0.62 -21.93 -1.69
N ASP A 130 -1.46 -22.62 -0.92
CA ASP A 130 -1.49 -24.08 -0.87
C ASP A 130 -2.01 -24.73 -2.17
N PHE A 131 -1.65 -25.99 -2.41
CA PHE A 131 -2.07 -26.81 -3.55
C PHE A 131 -3.59 -26.86 -3.72
N SER A 132 -4.33 -26.88 -2.61
CA SER A 132 -5.81 -26.87 -2.62
C SER A 132 -6.37 -25.60 -3.26
N TYR A 133 -5.79 -24.43 -2.95
CA TYR A 133 -6.16 -23.14 -3.54
C TYR A 133 -5.81 -23.09 -5.03
N GLN A 134 -4.59 -23.51 -5.39
CA GLN A 134 -4.15 -23.52 -6.78
C GLN A 134 -5.08 -24.38 -7.66
N THR A 135 -5.47 -25.56 -7.15
CA THR A 135 -6.43 -26.45 -7.82
C THR A 135 -7.81 -25.81 -7.98
N ARG A 136 -8.34 -25.13 -6.94
CA ARG A 136 -9.62 -24.42 -7.02
C ARG A 136 -9.56 -23.27 -8.02
N ARG A 137 -8.48 -22.47 -8.01
CA ARG A 137 -8.26 -21.38 -8.96
C ARG A 137 -8.17 -21.89 -10.39
N TYR A 138 -7.43 -22.97 -10.62
CA TYR A 138 -7.35 -23.64 -11.92
C TYR A 138 -8.73 -24.11 -12.39
N ARG A 139 -9.51 -24.78 -11.54
CA ARG A 139 -10.88 -25.22 -11.84
C ARG A 139 -11.82 -24.05 -12.14
N SER A 140 -11.76 -22.98 -11.37
CA SER A 140 -12.58 -21.77 -11.57
C SER A 140 -12.24 -21.08 -12.89
N ARG A 141 -10.95 -20.89 -13.17
CA ARG A 141 -10.47 -20.30 -14.43
C ARG A 141 -10.87 -21.15 -15.64
N ARG A 142 -10.77 -22.49 -15.53
CA ARG A 142 -11.20 -23.42 -16.58
C ARG A 142 -12.72 -23.35 -16.82
N LYS A 143 -13.54 -23.27 -15.76
CA LYS A 143 -14.99 -23.04 -15.90
C LYS A 143 -15.30 -21.72 -16.60
N HIS A 144 -14.59 -20.65 -16.26
CA HIS A 144 -14.75 -19.34 -16.91
C HIS A 144 -14.33 -19.36 -18.39
N LEU A 145 -13.17 -19.96 -18.71
CA LEU A 145 -12.71 -20.15 -20.08
C LEU A 145 -13.68 -20.99 -20.91
N ASN A 146 -14.26 -22.05 -20.35
CA ASN A 146 -15.28 -22.83 -21.03
C ASN A 146 -16.57 -22.04 -21.31
N ARG A 147 -16.92 -21.05 -20.45
CA ARG A 147 -18.05 -20.13 -20.69
C ARG A 147 -17.72 -19.09 -21.77
N ILE A 148 -16.50 -18.58 -21.80
CA ILE A 148 -16.03 -17.65 -22.84
C ILE A 148 -15.85 -18.36 -24.18
N GLY A 149 -15.45 -19.64 -24.19
CA GLY A 149 -15.31 -20.45 -25.40
C GLY A 149 -16.60 -20.61 -26.22
N GLY A 150 -17.74 -20.12 -25.72
CA GLY A 150 -19.00 -20.00 -26.46
C GLY A 150 -19.32 -18.59 -27.00
N ARG A 151 -18.52 -17.56 -26.72
CA ARG A 151 -18.71 -16.19 -27.23
C ARG A 151 -17.36 -15.52 -27.52
N ASN A 152 -17.07 -15.35 -28.81
CA ASN A 152 -15.94 -14.63 -29.42
C ASN A 152 -15.28 -13.58 -28.51
N ALA A 153 -14.01 -13.80 -28.15
CA ALA A 153 -13.23 -12.89 -27.32
C ALA A 153 -12.55 -11.81 -28.18
N ASN A 154 -12.99 -10.57 -28.02
CA ASN A 154 -12.21 -9.39 -28.37
C ASN A 154 -11.36 -8.98 -27.14
N GLU A 155 -10.05 -9.19 -27.29
CA GLU A 155 -8.94 -8.29 -26.92
C GLU A 155 -9.14 -7.29 -25.76
N VAL A 156 -8.42 -7.50 -24.66
CA VAL A 156 -8.18 -6.47 -23.63
C VAL A 156 -6.69 -6.15 -23.59
N ASN A 157 -6.38 -4.89 -23.91
CA ASN A 157 -5.05 -4.36 -24.19
C ASN A 157 -4.11 -4.35 -22.97
N MET A 158 -2.97 -5.03 -23.09
CA MET A 158 -1.85 -5.07 -22.13
C MET A 158 -0.96 -3.81 -22.19
N ALA A 159 -1.53 -2.66 -22.58
CA ALA A 159 -0.80 -1.44 -22.92
C ALA A 159 -0.72 -0.42 -21.77
N ASP A 160 -1.59 -0.48 -20.76
CA ASP A 160 -1.71 0.56 -19.73
C ASP A 160 -0.54 0.54 -18.70
N SER A 161 -0.04 -0.64 -18.32
CA SER A 161 1.02 -0.77 -17.32
C SER A 161 2.41 -0.37 -17.82
N ALA A 162 2.68 -0.61 -19.11
CA ALA A 162 3.95 -0.23 -19.73
C ALA A 162 4.11 1.30 -19.81
N GLN A 163 3.00 2.04 -19.93
CA GLN A 163 3.02 3.49 -20.07
C GLN A 163 3.37 4.19 -18.74
N ARG A 164 2.88 3.66 -17.60
CA ARG A 164 3.19 4.19 -16.27
C ARG A 164 4.66 4.00 -15.89
N LEU A 165 5.25 2.85 -16.23
CA LEU A 165 6.67 2.58 -15.98
C LEU A 165 7.60 3.46 -16.85
N LYS A 166 7.19 3.76 -18.10
CA LYS A 166 7.93 4.68 -18.98
C LYS A 166 7.94 6.11 -18.41
N GLY A 167 6.80 6.60 -17.91
CA GLY A 167 6.71 7.93 -17.29
C GLY A 167 7.60 8.07 -16.05
N LEU A 168 7.62 7.04 -15.19
CA LEU A 168 8.43 7.05 -13.96
C LEU A 168 9.95 7.04 -14.27
N LYS A 169 10.39 6.28 -15.29
CA LYS A 169 11.81 6.27 -15.70
C LYS A 169 12.30 7.63 -16.23
N ILE A 170 11.45 8.36 -16.96
CA ILE A 170 11.82 9.68 -17.51
C ILE A 170 12.03 10.70 -16.39
N LEU A 171 11.17 10.71 -15.36
CA LEU A 171 11.29 11.59 -14.20
C LEU A 171 12.62 11.37 -13.44
N VAL A 172 13.02 10.11 -13.24
CA VAL A 172 14.29 9.77 -12.59
C VAL A 172 15.48 10.26 -13.42
N LEU A 173 15.46 10.08 -14.74
CA LEU A 173 16.55 10.53 -15.62
C LEU A 173 16.69 12.06 -15.64
N VAL A 174 15.58 12.80 -15.65
CA VAL A 174 15.59 14.27 -15.60
C VAL A 174 16.16 14.77 -14.26
N GLN A 175 15.78 14.15 -13.14
CA GLN A 175 16.33 14.50 -11.83
C GLN A 175 17.84 14.29 -11.75
N VAL A 176 18.34 13.15 -12.25
CA VAL A 176 19.79 12.86 -12.29
C VAL A 176 20.54 13.87 -13.17
N ALA A 177 20.00 14.24 -14.33
CA ALA A 177 20.60 15.22 -15.21
C ALA A 177 20.71 16.61 -14.55
N LEU A 178 19.66 17.06 -13.85
CA LEU A 178 19.67 18.35 -13.15
C LEU A 178 20.70 18.38 -12.01
N ILE A 179 20.85 17.28 -11.27
CA ILE A 179 21.86 17.15 -10.20
C ILE A 179 23.28 17.23 -10.76
N ILE A 180 23.53 16.76 -11.99
CA ILE A 180 24.86 16.80 -12.62
C ILE A 180 25.12 18.15 -13.30
N ILE A 181 24.15 18.69 -14.03
CA ILE A 181 24.31 19.91 -14.84
C ILE A 181 24.46 21.14 -13.95
N PHE A 182 23.71 21.23 -12.85
CA PHE A 182 23.74 22.39 -11.96
C PHE A 182 25.12 22.68 -11.33
N PRO A 183 25.83 21.71 -10.70
CA PRO A 183 27.16 21.95 -10.13
C PRO A 183 28.23 22.19 -11.20
N VAL A 184 28.15 21.50 -12.35
CA VAL A 184 29.09 21.70 -13.47
C VAL A 184 28.96 23.12 -14.03
N SER A 185 27.74 23.57 -14.30
CA SER A 185 27.45 24.92 -14.79
C SER A 185 27.93 25.98 -13.80
N ARG A 186 27.70 25.77 -12.49
CA ARG A 186 28.15 26.67 -11.43
C ARG A 186 29.68 26.72 -11.31
N LYS A 187 30.38 25.60 -11.52
CA LYS A 187 31.85 25.51 -11.52
C LYS A 187 32.45 26.21 -12.74
N LEU A 188 31.87 26.02 -13.93
CA LEU A 188 32.27 26.71 -15.16
C LEU A 188 32.04 28.21 -15.07
N TYR A 189 30.89 28.64 -14.54
CA TYR A 189 30.58 30.05 -14.29
C TYR A 189 31.54 30.69 -13.28
N ARG A 190 31.87 29.99 -12.18
CA ARG A 190 32.89 30.47 -11.22
C ARG A 190 34.26 30.60 -11.88
N ARG A 191 34.66 29.65 -12.73
CA ARG A 191 35.96 29.65 -13.43
C ARG A 191 36.06 30.77 -14.46
N SER A 192 35.00 31.05 -15.21
CA SER A 192 34.96 32.17 -16.16
C SER A 192 35.00 33.52 -15.46
N ARG A 193 34.29 33.67 -14.32
CA ARG A 193 34.34 34.88 -13.49
C ARG A 193 35.72 35.12 -12.86
N SER A 194 36.41 34.05 -12.43
CA SER A 194 37.78 34.14 -11.89
C SER A 194 38.79 34.61 -12.92
N LYS A 195 38.71 34.12 -14.17
CA LYS A 195 39.59 34.55 -15.26
C LYS A 195 39.40 36.04 -15.62
N ARG A 196 38.17 36.55 -15.59
CA ARG A 196 37.88 37.98 -15.86
C ARG A 196 38.45 38.95 -14.81
N ARG A 197 38.69 38.48 -13.57
CA ARG A 197 39.28 39.31 -12.49
C ARG A 197 40.81 39.40 -12.54
N HIS A 198 41.48 38.50 -13.24
CA HIS A 198 42.94 38.46 -13.36
C HIS A 198 43.46 39.17 -14.63
N SER A 199 42.55 39.71 -15.44
CA SER A 199 42.83 40.41 -16.70
C SER A 199 42.49 41.91 -16.62
N ARG A 200 42.30 42.44 -15.42
CA ARG A 200 42.08 43.87 -15.12
C ARG A 200 43.12 44.35 -14.14
#